data_AF-A0A7C5WKJ9-F1
#
_entry.id   AF-A0A7C5WKJ9-F1
#
_cell.length_a   1.000
_cell.length_b   1.000
_cell.length_c   1.000
_cell.angle_alpha   90.00
_cell.angle_beta   90.00
_cell.angle_gamma   90.00
#
_symmetry.space_group_name_H-M   'P 1'
#
loop_
_entity.id
_entity.type
_entity.pdbx_description
1 polymer ?
#
loop_
_entity_poly.entity_id
_entity_poly.type
_entity_poly.pdbx_seq_one_letter_code
_entity_poly.pdbx_strand_id
1 'polypeptide(L)'
;IKVRRLRLPGKQGTSGLTGKYRLHRYAYRTTIENPSEREIEVSVEERIPVAEDERIRVELGDATTAGWVEDSDRPGVMIWNVTIPAGGQRAVEVHFSVRAPRELRLPL
;
A
#
# COMPACT_ATOMS: atom_id res chain seq x y z
N ILE A 1 -16.83 6.52 12.55
CA ILE A 1 -16.06 5.77 11.53
C ILE A 1 -15.03 4.92 12.27
N LYS A 2 -14.86 3.65 11.90
CA LYS A 2 -13.79 2.80 12.44
C LYS A 2 -12.81 2.47 11.31
N VAL A 3 -11.52 2.50 11.60
CA VAL A 3 -10.46 2.19 10.63
C VAL A 3 -9.58 1.11 11.20
N ARG A 4 -9.32 0.06 10.41
CA ARG A 4 -8.42 -1.03 10.77
C ARG A 4 -7.45 -1.28 9.62
N ARG A 5 -6.16 -1.10 9.89
CA ARG A 5 -5.08 -1.43 8.95
C ARG A 5 -4.40 -2.72 9.38
N LEU A 6 -4.30 -3.68 8.48
CA LEU A 6 -3.66 -4.97 8.71
C LEU A 6 -2.61 -5.22 7.63
N ARG A 7 -1.49 -5.79 8.06
CA ARG A 7 -0.45 -6.32 7.18
C ARG A 7 -0.88 -7.73 6.73
N LEU A 8 -0.94 -7.98 5.41
CA LEU A 8 -1.44 -9.25 4.88
C LEU A 8 -0.34 -10.34 4.93
N PRO A 9 -0.53 -11.43 5.69
CA PRO A 9 0.43 -12.53 5.75
C PRO A 9 0.50 -13.29 4.40
N GLY A 10 1.67 -13.85 4.08
CA GLY A 10 1.88 -14.67 2.86
C GLY A 10 2.06 -13.89 1.55
N LYS A 11 1.57 -12.65 1.46
CA LYS A 11 1.92 -11.72 0.36
C LYS A 11 3.27 -11.04 0.54
N GLN A 12 3.89 -11.28 1.69
CA GLN A 12 5.22 -10.80 2.01
C GLN A 12 6.20 -11.94 2.03
N GLY A 13 7.35 -11.69 1.42
CA GLY A 13 8.43 -12.66 1.39
C GLY A 13 9.63 -12.08 0.65
N THR A 14 10.79 -12.67 0.93
CA THR A 14 11.97 -12.49 0.10
C THR A 14 11.95 -13.55 -0.98
N SER A 15 11.85 -13.14 -2.24
CA SER A 15 11.70 -14.09 -3.36
C SER A 15 12.55 -13.65 -4.54
N GLY A 16 13.40 -14.56 -5.04
CA GLY A 16 14.36 -14.27 -6.10
C GLY A 16 15.79 -14.17 -5.57
N LEU A 17 16.49 -15.32 -5.53
CA LEU A 17 17.91 -15.44 -5.22
C LEU A 17 18.77 -15.21 -6.49
N THR A 18 18.62 -14.08 -7.17
CA THR A 18 19.67 -13.63 -8.09
C THR A 18 20.73 -12.95 -7.24
N GLY A 19 21.91 -13.57 -7.10
CA GLY A 19 22.85 -13.42 -5.96
C GLY A 19 23.25 -12.03 -5.47
N LYS A 20 22.90 -10.94 -6.16
CA LYS A 20 23.20 -9.55 -5.79
C LYS A 20 22.02 -8.76 -5.20
N TYR A 21 20.76 -9.16 -5.44
CA TYR A 21 19.58 -8.38 -5.06
C TYR A 21 18.65 -9.15 -4.12
N ARG A 22 17.94 -8.41 -3.26
CA ARG A 22 16.81 -8.88 -2.46
C ARG A 22 15.55 -8.20 -2.94
N LEU A 23 14.48 -8.97 -3.11
CA LEU A 23 13.13 -8.46 -3.34
C LEU A 23 12.34 -8.62 -2.05
N HIS A 24 11.75 -7.56 -1.55
CA HIS A 24 10.82 -7.57 -0.42
C HIS A 24 9.43 -7.27 -0.95
N ARG A 25 8.43 -8.09 -0.63
CA ARG A 25 7.03 -7.81 -0.96
C ARG A 25 6.27 -7.36 0.26
N TYR A 26 5.39 -6.39 0.08
CA TYR A 26 4.55 -5.77 1.10
C TYR A 26 3.10 -5.74 0.63
N ALA A 27 2.19 -5.95 1.57
CA ALA A 27 0.77 -5.89 1.33
C ALA A 27 0.05 -5.42 2.59
N TYR A 28 -0.75 -4.38 2.46
CA TYR A 28 -1.55 -3.81 3.54
C TYR A 28 -2.99 -3.70 3.09
N ARG A 29 -3.91 -4.02 4.00
CA ARG A 29 -5.35 -3.80 3.84
C ARG A 29 -5.82 -2.80 4.88
N THR A 30 -6.45 -1.74 4.43
CA THR A 30 -7.13 -0.75 5.28
C THR A 30 -8.63 -0.91 5.10
N THR A 31 -9.32 -1.35 6.16
CA THR A 31 -10.77 -1.48 6.21
C THR A 31 -11.36 -0.27 6.93
N ILE A 32 -12.33 0.37 6.28
CA ILE A 32 -13.09 1.50 6.82
C ILE A 32 -14.53 1.04 7.00
N GLU A 33 -15.04 1.17 8.23
CA GLU A 33 -16.40 0.83 8.60
C GLU A 33 -17.18 2.11 8.93
N ASN A 34 -18.35 2.25 8.31
CA ASN A 34 -19.32 3.32 8.55
C ASN A 34 -20.47 2.77 9.41
N PRO A 35 -20.41 2.92 10.75
CA PRO A 35 -21.50 2.47 11.63
C PRO A 35 -22.69 3.43 11.65
N SER A 36 -22.67 4.53 10.90
CA SER A 36 -23.74 5.52 10.91
C SER A 36 -24.91 5.12 10.01
N GLU A 37 -26.05 5.78 10.20
CA GLU A 37 -27.26 5.59 9.40
C GLU A 37 -27.25 6.38 8.08
N ARG A 38 -26.12 6.99 7.71
CA ARG A 38 -25.98 7.77 6.46
C ARG A 38 -24.78 7.31 5.67
N GLU A 39 -24.83 7.49 4.36
CA GLU A 39 -23.65 7.33 3.50
C GLU A 39 -22.58 8.38 3.85
N ILE A 40 -21.32 8.00 3.71
CA ILE A 40 -20.17 8.89 3.89
C ILE A 40 -19.21 8.77 2.71
N GLU A 41 -18.51 9.87 2.43
CA GLU A 41 -17.34 9.88 1.55
C GLU A 41 -16.09 10.07 2.40
N VAL A 42 -15.07 9.26 2.16
CA VAL A 42 -13.78 9.32 2.86
C VAL A 42 -12.64 9.34 1.86
N SER A 43 -11.65 10.20 2.12
CA SER A 43 -10.34 10.12 1.46
C SER A 43 -9.45 9.18 2.25
N VAL A 44 -8.91 8.16 1.59
CA VAL A 44 -7.97 7.20 2.17
C VAL A 44 -6.60 7.45 1.56
N GLU A 45 -5.64 7.80 2.40
CA GLU A 45 -4.25 7.99 2.00
C GLU A 45 -3.39 6.81 2.47
N GLU A 46 -2.71 6.15 1.54
CA GLU A 46 -1.67 5.16 1.85
C GLU A 46 -0.32 5.63 1.36
N ARG A 47 0.76 5.13 1.96
CA ARG A 47 2.13 5.44 1.56
C ARG A 47 2.86 4.20 1.08
N ILE A 48 3.57 4.35 -0.03
CA ILE A 48 4.63 3.43 -0.46
C ILE A 48 5.99 4.14 -0.38
N PRO A 49 7.09 3.40 -0.20
CA PRO A 49 8.43 3.97 -0.26
C PRO A 49 8.69 4.57 -1.64
N VAL A 50 9.43 5.67 -1.67
CA VAL A 50 9.99 6.25 -2.90
C VAL A 50 11.47 5.90 -2.92
N ALA A 51 11.98 5.45 -4.06
CA ALA A 51 13.39 5.12 -4.20
C ALA A 51 14.24 6.39 -4.27
N GLU A 52 15.16 6.57 -3.32
CA GLU A 52 16.17 7.65 -3.34
C GLU A 52 17.49 7.22 -4.00
N ASP A 53 17.73 5.89 -4.11
CA ASP A 53 18.90 5.30 -4.74
C ASP A 53 18.45 4.56 -6.02
N GLU A 54 19.11 4.84 -7.15
CA GLU A 54 18.79 4.27 -8.47
C GLU A 54 18.85 2.73 -8.53
N ARG A 55 19.56 2.11 -7.57
CA ARG A 55 19.69 0.65 -7.45
C ARG A 55 18.48 0.04 -6.74
N ILE A 56 17.65 0.86 -6.09
CA ILE A 56 16.39 0.46 -5.48
C ILE A 56 15.28 0.64 -6.50
N ARG A 57 14.46 -0.39 -6.67
CA ARG A 57 13.23 -0.31 -7.46
C ARG A 57 12.04 -0.58 -6.57
N VAL A 58 11.06 0.32 -6.62
CA VAL A 58 9.75 0.14 -5.99
C VAL A 58 8.72 -0.06 -7.10
N GLU A 59 7.98 -1.16 -7.03
CA GLU A 59 6.97 -1.51 -8.02
C GLU A 59 5.65 -1.80 -7.32
N LEU A 60 4.56 -1.20 -7.80
CA LEU A 60 3.20 -1.52 -7.36
C LEU A 60 2.80 -2.91 -7.84
N GLY A 61 2.09 -3.65 -7.00
CA GLY A 61 1.52 -4.95 -7.36
C GLY A 61 0.11 -4.81 -7.92
N ASP A 62 -0.25 -5.70 -8.85
CA ASP A 62 -1.54 -5.72 -9.56
C ASP A 62 -2.77 -5.85 -8.64
N ALA A 63 -2.57 -6.35 -7.42
CA ALA A 63 -3.62 -6.47 -6.41
C ALA A 63 -3.90 -5.16 -5.66
N THR A 64 -3.15 -4.09 -5.94
CA THR A 64 -3.43 -2.76 -5.38
C THR A 64 -4.80 -2.28 -5.87
N THR A 65 -5.63 -1.81 -4.94
CA THR A 65 -6.96 -1.29 -5.27
C THR A 65 -6.84 -0.18 -6.31
N ALA A 66 -7.53 -0.32 -7.45
CA ALA A 66 -7.50 0.66 -8.52
C ALA A 66 -8.20 1.98 -8.16
N GLY A 67 -8.08 2.99 -9.03
CA GLY A 67 -8.77 4.28 -8.87
C GLY A 67 -8.10 5.23 -7.87
N TRP A 68 -6.84 4.99 -7.50
CA TRP A 68 -6.04 5.95 -6.76
C TRP A 68 -5.48 7.02 -7.68
N VAL A 69 -5.17 8.17 -7.09
CA VAL A 69 -4.30 9.19 -7.67
C VAL A 69 -3.07 9.36 -6.80
N GLU A 70 -1.91 9.60 -7.40
CA GLU A 70 -0.73 10.00 -6.64
C GLU A 70 -0.88 11.46 -6.21
N ASP A 71 -0.48 11.76 -4.99
CA ASP A 71 -0.34 13.15 -4.54
C ASP A 71 0.88 13.80 -5.21
N SER A 72 0.66 14.90 -5.93
CA SER A 72 1.72 15.60 -6.66
C SER A 72 2.76 16.25 -5.76
N ASP A 73 2.38 16.63 -4.53
CA ASP A 73 3.24 17.31 -3.57
C ASP A 73 3.91 16.32 -2.60
N ARG A 74 3.38 15.09 -2.52
CA ARG A 74 3.84 14.04 -1.61
C ARG A 74 4.08 12.73 -2.38
N PRO A 75 5.23 12.59 -3.07
CA PRO A 75 5.57 11.37 -3.80
C PRO A 75 5.40 10.10 -2.96
N GLY A 76 4.81 9.06 -3.56
CA GLY A 76 4.50 7.80 -2.88
C GLY A 76 3.25 7.84 -1.99
N VAL A 77 2.54 8.97 -1.90
CA VAL A 77 1.19 9.01 -1.29
C VAL A 77 0.14 8.70 -2.35
N MET A 78 -0.65 7.66 -2.10
CA MET A 78 -1.75 7.21 -2.94
C MET A 78 -3.07 7.58 -2.28
N ILE A 79 -3.98 8.20 -3.04
CA ILE A 79 -5.25 8.72 -2.52
C ILE A 79 -6.42 8.01 -3.21
N TRP A 80 -7.33 7.41 -2.43
CA TRP A 80 -8.62 6.92 -2.90
C TRP A 80 -9.75 7.75 -2.30
N ASN A 81 -10.70 8.17 -3.13
CA ASN A 81 -12.00 8.66 -2.65
C ASN A 81 -12.99 7.50 -2.61
N VAL A 82 -13.49 7.18 -1.42
CA VAL A 82 -14.31 5.99 -1.18
C VAL A 82 -15.66 6.39 -0.59
N THR A 83 -16.72 6.03 -1.30
CA THR A 83 -18.09 6.13 -0.79
C THR A 83 -18.46 4.87 -0.01
N ILE A 84 -18.90 5.04 1.24
CA ILE A 84 -19.25 3.95 2.15
C ILE A 84 -20.72 4.10 2.57
N PRO A 85 -21.60 3.17 2.15
CA PRO A 85 -23.01 3.21 2.53
C PRO A 85 -23.23 3.21 4.06
N ALA A 86 -24.42 3.62 4.48
CA ALA A 86 -24.88 3.49 5.87
C ALA A 86 -24.73 2.05 6.37
N GLY A 87 -24.17 1.88 7.57
CA GLY A 87 -23.85 0.55 8.15
C GLY A 87 -22.81 -0.26 7.37
N GLY A 88 -22.23 0.29 6.30
CA GLY A 88 -21.38 -0.43 5.36
C GLY A 88 -19.90 -0.41 5.72
N GLN A 89 -19.12 -1.16 4.94
CA GLN A 89 -17.66 -1.12 5.00
C GLN A 89 -17.05 -1.18 3.61
N ARG A 90 -15.83 -0.66 3.48
CA ARG A 90 -14.97 -0.78 2.29
C ARG A 90 -13.55 -1.09 2.72
N ALA A 91 -12.79 -1.69 1.82
CA ALA A 91 -11.37 -1.94 2.02
C ALA A 91 -10.58 -1.43 0.83
N VAL A 92 -9.44 -0.81 1.10
CA VAL A 92 -8.39 -0.55 0.11
C VAL A 92 -7.20 -1.42 0.46
N GLU A 93 -6.52 -1.91 -0.57
CA GLU A 93 -5.30 -2.67 -0.44
C GLU A 93 -4.19 -1.99 -1.24
N VAL A 94 -3.01 -1.89 -0.62
CA VAL A 94 -1.78 -1.46 -1.29
C VAL A 94 -0.79 -2.61 -1.27
N HIS A 95 -0.34 -3.00 -2.46
CA HIS A 95 0.66 -4.05 -2.68
C HIS A 95 1.84 -3.42 -3.38
N PHE A 96 3.04 -3.64 -2.86
CA PHE A 96 4.25 -3.15 -3.52
C PHE A 96 5.43 -4.07 -3.24
N SER A 97 6.44 -3.97 -4.09
CA SER A 97 7.70 -4.67 -3.91
C SER A 97 8.87 -3.69 -3.91
N VAL A 98 9.88 -3.99 -3.11
CA VAL A 98 11.12 -3.24 -3.01
C VAL A 98 12.26 -4.18 -3.39
N ARG A 99 12.89 -3.94 -4.54
CA ARG A 99 14.10 -4.64 -4.97
C ARG A 99 15.32 -3.76 -4.65
N ALA A 100 16.27 -4.27 -3.89
CA ALA A 100 17.49 -3.55 -3.55
C ALA A 100 18.73 -4.46 -3.51
N PRO A 101 19.96 -3.92 -3.64
CA PRO A 101 21.19 -4.68 -3.42
C PRO A 101 21.25 -5.27 -2.02
N ARG A 102 21.85 -6.45 -1.87
CA ARG A 102 21.97 -7.12 -0.56
C ARG A 102 22.78 -6.31 0.45
N GLU A 103 23.86 -5.67 0.03
CA GLU A 103 24.72 -4.89 0.91
C GLU A 103 24.04 -3.63 1.50
N LEU A 104 22.97 -3.17 0.85
CA LEU A 104 22.22 -2.01 1.32
C LEU A 104 21.34 -2.40 2.51
N ARG A 105 21.54 -1.72 3.65
CA ARG A 105 20.57 -1.77 4.75
C ARG A 105 19.38 -0.89 4.39
N LEU A 106 18.26 -1.52 4.12
CA LEU A 106 16.99 -0.81 4.01
C LEU A 106 16.42 -0.57 5.42
N PRO A 107 15.97 0.65 5.76
CA PRO A 107 15.13 0.89 6.92
C PRO A 107 13.70 0.41 6.60
N LEU A 108 13.45 -0.89 6.77
CA LEU A 108 12.14 -1.52 6.53
C LEU A 108 11.39 -1.76 7.83
#